data_AF-A0A966THF0-F1
#
_entry.id   AF-A0A966THF0-F1
#
_cell.length_a   1.000
_cell.length_b   1.000
_cell.length_c   1.000
_cell.angle_alpha   90.00
_cell.angle_beta   90.00
_cell.angle_gamma   90.00
#
_symmetry.space_group_name_H-M   'P 1'
#
loop_
_entity.id
_entity.type
_entity.pdbx_description
1 polymer ?
#
loop_
_entity_poly.entity_id
_entity_poly.type
_entity_poly.pdbx_seq_one_letter_code
_entity_poly.pdbx_strand_id
1 'polypeptide(L)'
;MDKDRAIITQVAAKIAADLVNTEANTDAKLGEFATLFTSVKDIIFEAIDGGAPSAEIYEMAKKTFNATPVENSSGESVQIAGKQHGDIPDWLIKACKRDGITKVYDNRDGLKDNAKRPWFKAVDADKAYWPPRTRQA
;
A
#
# COMPACT_ATOMS: atom_id res chain seq x y z
N MET A 1 15.15 12.41 -17.10
CA MET A 1 14.54 11.38 -16.24
C MET A 1 14.88 11.74 -14.82
N ASP A 2 13.89 11.79 -13.93
CA ASP A 2 14.11 12.04 -12.50
C ASP A 2 15.00 10.91 -11.90
N LYS A 3 15.89 11.26 -10.95
CA LYS A 3 16.85 10.32 -10.38
C LYS A 3 16.16 9.16 -9.67
N ASP A 4 15.04 9.41 -9.00
CA ASP A 4 14.26 8.37 -8.31
C ASP A 4 13.61 7.44 -9.33
N ARG A 5 13.07 7.98 -10.43
CA ARG A 5 12.53 7.15 -11.53
C ARG A 5 13.59 6.24 -12.15
N ALA A 6 14.83 6.72 -12.28
CA ALA A 6 15.93 5.93 -12.79
C ALA A 6 16.28 4.77 -11.85
N ILE A 7 16.33 5.02 -10.54
CA ILE A 7 16.56 3.98 -9.52
C ILE A 7 15.43 2.95 -9.54
N ILE A 8 14.18 3.39 -9.57
CA ILE A 8 13.00 2.49 -9.61
C ILE A 8 13.03 1.60 -10.85
N THR A 9 13.40 2.15 -12.00
CA THR A 9 13.50 1.39 -13.25
C THR A 9 14.63 0.35 -13.19
N GLN A 10 15.76 0.69 -12.58
CA GLN A 10 16.86 -0.27 -12.36
C GLN A 10 16.44 -1.40 -11.41
N VAL A 11 15.70 -1.08 -10.33
CA VAL A 11 15.16 -2.09 -9.41
C VAL A 11 14.18 -3.02 -10.12
N ALA A 12 13.27 -2.48 -10.95
CA ALA A 12 12.35 -3.29 -11.75
C ALA A 12 13.10 -4.24 -12.71
N ALA A 13 14.15 -3.75 -13.36
CA ALA A 13 15.00 -4.59 -14.22
C ALA A 13 15.70 -5.69 -13.42
N LYS A 14 16.17 -5.40 -12.21
CA LYS A 14 16.83 -6.40 -11.36
C LYS A 14 15.86 -7.51 -10.92
N ILE A 15 14.66 -7.14 -10.47
CA ILE A 15 13.60 -8.10 -10.11
C ILE A 15 13.24 -8.96 -11.31
N ALA A 16 13.05 -8.36 -12.49
CA ALA A 16 12.75 -9.10 -13.71
C ALA A 16 13.86 -10.10 -14.06
N ALA A 17 15.13 -9.69 -13.98
CA ALA A 17 16.26 -10.59 -14.23
C ALA A 17 16.32 -11.78 -13.26
N ASP A 18 15.94 -11.57 -12.00
CA ASP A 18 15.92 -12.64 -10.98
C ASP A 18 14.76 -13.63 -11.19
N LEU A 19 13.71 -13.24 -11.92
CA LEU A 19 12.54 -14.08 -12.23
C LEU A 19 12.68 -14.88 -13.54
N VAL A 20 13.59 -14.50 -14.43
CA VAL A 20 13.83 -15.19 -15.71
C VAL A 20 14.30 -16.62 -15.47
N ASN A 21 13.80 -17.57 -16.27
CA ASN A 21 14.26 -18.94 -16.19
C ASN A 21 15.75 -19.06 -16.59
N THR A 22 16.57 -19.40 -15.61
CA THR A 22 18.02 -19.53 -15.78
C THR A 22 18.45 -20.69 -16.68
N GLU A 23 17.59 -21.69 -16.89
CA GLU A 23 17.86 -22.88 -17.70
C GLU A 23 17.49 -22.70 -19.19
N ALA A 24 16.74 -21.64 -19.53
CA ALA A 24 16.34 -21.37 -20.91
C ALA A 24 17.51 -20.86 -21.79
N ASN A 25 17.34 -20.95 -23.11
CA ASN A 25 18.27 -20.37 -24.06
C ASN A 25 18.20 -18.83 -24.06
N THR A 26 19.20 -18.17 -24.64
CA THR A 26 19.35 -16.70 -24.60
C THR A 26 18.15 -15.96 -25.19
N ASP A 27 17.59 -16.44 -26.31
CA ASP A 27 16.46 -15.78 -26.98
C ASP A 27 15.19 -15.89 -26.14
N ALA A 28 14.94 -17.05 -25.55
CA ALA A 28 13.84 -17.25 -24.61
C ALA A 28 14.00 -16.38 -23.35
N LYS A 29 15.22 -16.28 -22.81
CA LYS A 29 15.54 -15.40 -21.67
C LYS A 29 15.29 -13.94 -21.97
N LEU A 30 15.66 -13.46 -23.16
CA LEU A 30 15.45 -12.07 -23.57
C LEU A 30 13.96 -11.75 -23.72
N GLY A 31 13.19 -12.67 -24.32
CA GLY A 31 11.74 -12.53 -24.44
C GLY A 31 11.05 -12.49 -23.07
N GLU A 32 11.37 -13.46 -22.22
CA GLU A 32 10.83 -13.55 -20.85
C GLU A 32 11.22 -12.33 -20.00
N PHE A 33 12.48 -11.91 -20.08
CA PHE A 33 12.95 -10.69 -19.41
C PHE A 33 12.17 -9.46 -19.84
N ALA A 34 11.93 -9.26 -21.14
CA ALA A 34 11.22 -8.08 -21.64
C ALA A 34 9.78 -8.02 -21.11
N THR A 35 9.09 -9.16 -21.06
CA THR A 35 7.76 -9.28 -20.47
C THR A 35 7.80 -8.97 -18.98
N LEU A 36 8.66 -9.65 -18.22
CA LEU A 36 8.78 -9.47 -16.77
C LEU A 36 9.16 -8.04 -16.40
N PHE A 37 10.11 -7.44 -17.11
CA PHE A 37 10.54 -6.07 -16.88
C PHE A 37 9.41 -5.08 -17.08
N THR A 38 8.66 -5.21 -18.17
CA THR A 38 7.54 -4.32 -18.47
C THR A 38 6.46 -4.45 -17.38
N SER A 39 6.05 -5.67 -17.05
CA SER A 39 5.04 -5.92 -16.03
C SER A 39 5.46 -5.39 -14.65
N VAL A 40 6.66 -5.72 -14.18
CA VAL A 40 7.13 -5.28 -12.85
C VAL A 40 7.28 -3.76 -12.79
N LYS A 41 7.83 -3.15 -13.84
CA LYS A 41 8.01 -1.70 -13.92
C LYS A 41 6.64 -1.00 -13.88
N ASP A 42 5.68 -1.44 -14.67
CA ASP A 42 4.36 -0.82 -14.74
C ASP A 42 3.61 -0.97 -13.41
N ILE A 43 3.63 -2.14 -12.77
CA ILE A 43 3.06 -2.34 -11.42
C ILE A 43 3.64 -1.36 -10.40
N ILE A 44 4.97 -1.20 -10.38
CA ILE A 44 5.63 -0.33 -9.39
C ILE A 44 5.26 1.13 -9.64
N PHE A 45 5.27 1.59 -10.90
CA PHE A 45 4.90 2.96 -11.21
C PHE A 45 3.41 3.24 -10.98
N GLU A 46 2.52 2.31 -11.34
CA GLU A 46 1.08 2.42 -11.04
C GLU A 46 0.85 2.55 -9.53
N ALA A 47 1.50 1.72 -8.72
CA ALA A 47 1.40 1.79 -7.26
C ALA A 47 1.93 3.11 -6.67
N ILE A 48 3.00 3.66 -7.26
CA ILE A 48 3.57 4.96 -6.84
C ILE A 48 2.66 6.12 -7.23
N ASP A 49 2.13 6.09 -8.45
CA ASP A 49 1.28 7.15 -9.00
C ASP A 49 -0.18 7.07 -8.48
N GLY A 50 -0.48 6.11 -7.59
CA GLY A 50 -1.79 5.92 -6.96
C GLY A 50 -2.83 5.26 -7.87
N GLY A 51 -2.40 4.71 -9.00
CA GLY A 51 -3.22 3.88 -9.87
C GLY A 51 -3.45 2.49 -9.27
N ALA A 52 -4.67 1.97 -9.39
CA ALA A 52 -4.90 0.56 -9.17
C ALA A 52 -4.31 -0.23 -10.35
N PRO A 53 -3.54 -1.31 -10.12
CA PRO A 53 -3.02 -2.11 -11.21
C PRO A 53 -4.16 -2.66 -12.06
N SER A 54 -3.94 -2.76 -13.38
CA SER A 54 -4.96 -3.27 -14.28
C SER A 54 -5.41 -4.69 -13.88
N ALA A 55 -6.70 -4.98 -14.05
CA ALA A 55 -7.28 -6.27 -13.65
C ALA A 55 -6.57 -7.47 -14.31
N GLU A 56 -6.01 -7.28 -15.50
CA GLU A 56 -5.30 -8.30 -16.26
C GLU A 56 -3.92 -8.64 -15.65
N ILE A 57 -3.18 -7.62 -15.19
CA ILE A 57 -1.91 -7.79 -14.48
C ILE A 57 -2.12 -8.49 -13.13
N TYR A 58 -3.22 -8.16 -12.46
CA TYR A 58 -3.60 -8.78 -11.19
C TYR A 58 -3.84 -10.29 -11.32
N GLU A 59 -4.58 -10.72 -12.35
CA GLU A 59 -4.82 -12.15 -12.62
C GLU A 59 -3.54 -12.88 -13.06
N MET A 60 -2.66 -12.21 -13.81
CA MET A 60 -1.37 -12.77 -14.21
C MET A 60 -0.44 -13.00 -13.00
N ALA A 61 -0.39 -12.06 -12.05
CA ALA A 61 0.38 -12.19 -10.82
C ALA A 61 -0.14 -13.30 -9.90
N LYS A 62 -1.47 -13.41 -9.73
CA LYS A 62 -2.09 -14.51 -8.98
C LYS A 62 -1.66 -15.88 -9.51
N LYS A 63 -1.74 -16.07 -10.83
CA LYS A 63 -1.42 -17.34 -11.49
C LYS A 63 0.08 -17.67 -11.39
N THR A 64 0.95 -16.67 -11.56
CA THR A 64 2.41 -16.87 -11.60
C THR A 64 2.98 -17.17 -10.21
N PHE A 65 2.50 -16.49 -9.17
CA PHE A 65 3.03 -16.63 -7.81
C PHE A 65 2.24 -17.60 -6.93
N ASN A 66 1.25 -18.31 -7.51
CA ASN A 66 0.24 -19.07 -6.77
C ASN A 66 -0.34 -18.25 -5.60
N ALA A 67 -0.50 -16.95 -5.83
CA ALA A 67 -0.87 -15.98 -4.81
C ALA A 67 -2.38 -15.95 -4.66
N THR A 68 -2.87 -16.14 -3.45
CA THR A 68 -4.27 -15.87 -3.14
C THR A 68 -4.48 -14.36 -3.05
N PRO A 69 -5.51 -13.80 -3.70
CA PRO A 69 -5.90 -12.42 -3.44
C PRO A 69 -6.20 -12.28 -1.95
N VAL A 70 -5.41 -11.48 -1.25
CA VAL A 70 -5.91 -10.88 -0.01
C VAL A 70 -6.97 -9.91 -0.48
N GLU A 71 -8.23 -10.21 -0.21
CA GLU A 71 -9.28 -9.22 -0.40
C GLU A 71 -8.85 -7.97 0.35
N ASN A 72 -8.62 -6.87 -0.37
CA ASN A 72 -8.80 -5.58 0.25
C ASN A 72 -10.29 -5.53 0.56
N SER A 73 -10.65 -6.02 1.74
CA SER A 73 -11.91 -5.74 2.36
C SER A 73 -11.95 -4.22 2.48
N SER A 74 -12.51 -3.56 1.47
CA SER A 74 -12.98 -2.18 1.47
C SER A 74 -14.15 -2.04 2.46
N GLY A 75 -14.09 -2.76 3.58
CA GLY A 75 -15.23 -3.16 4.39
C GLY A 75 -14.89 -3.60 5.81
N GLU A 76 -13.62 -3.69 6.22
CA GLU A 76 -13.30 -3.52 7.65
C GLU A 76 -13.22 -2.03 7.94
N SER A 77 -14.39 -1.38 7.92
CA SER A 77 -14.53 -0.01 8.37
C SER A 77 -14.20 0.04 9.86
N VAL A 78 -13.18 0.82 10.21
CA VAL A 78 -12.90 1.15 11.60
C VAL A 78 -14.16 1.80 12.17
N GLN A 79 -14.75 1.18 13.20
CA GLN A 79 -15.95 1.69 13.84
C GLN A 79 -15.58 2.83 14.79
N ILE A 80 -16.27 3.96 14.67
CA ILE A 80 -16.14 5.04 15.64
C ILE A 80 -17.05 4.76 16.84
N ALA A 81 -16.45 4.64 18.01
CA ALA A 81 -17.16 4.61 19.27
C ALA A 81 -17.61 6.03 19.64
N GLY A 82 -18.92 6.23 19.81
CA GLY A 82 -19.47 7.53 20.18
C GLY A 82 -19.64 8.45 18.97
N LYS A 83 -19.16 9.70 19.10
CA LYS A 83 -19.39 10.75 18.09
C LYS A 83 -18.26 10.78 17.09
N GLN A 84 -18.60 10.75 15.80
CA GLN A 84 -17.66 10.97 14.70
C GLN A 84 -17.60 12.46 14.35
N HIS A 85 -16.39 12.98 14.18
CA HIS A 85 -16.10 14.39 13.93
C HIS A 85 -15.58 14.62 12.51
N GLY A 86 -16.46 14.43 11.53
CA GLY A 86 -16.12 14.51 10.10
C GLY A 86 -15.65 13.17 9.53
N ASP A 87 -15.14 13.17 8.31
CA ASP A 87 -14.82 11.92 7.61
C ASP A 87 -13.71 11.13 8.29
N ILE A 88 -13.77 9.80 8.15
CA ILE A 88 -12.73 8.89 8.62
C ILE A 88 -11.60 8.91 7.59
N PRO A 89 -10.38 9.32 7.96
CA PRO A 89 -9.30 9.44 6.99
C PRO A 89 -8.68 8.07 6.65
N ASP A 90 -8.29 7.88 5.39
CA ASP A 90 -7.68 6.63 4.90
C ASP A 90 -6.44 6.18 5.70
N TRP A 91 -5.65 7.14 6.19
CA TRP A 91 -4.47 6.83 6.98
C TRP A 91 -4.82 6.13 8.30
N LEU A 92 -5.99 6.42 8.88
CA LEU A 92 -6.46 5.77 10.10
C LEU A 92 -6.87 4.33 9.81
N ILE A 93 -7.61 4.10 8.72
CA ILE A 93 -8.03 2.75 8.30
C ILE A 93 -6.80 1.85 8.11
N LYS A 94 -5.77 2.35 7.41
CA LYS A 94 -4.50 1.64 7.22
C LYS A 94 -3.77 1.36 8.55
N ALA A 95 -3.72 2.32 9.46
CA ALA A 95 -3.05 2.17 10.75
C ALA A 95 -3.76 1.17 11.67
N CYS A 96 -5.10 1.25 11.75
CA CYS A 96 -5.93 0.33 12.50
C CYS A 96 -5.84 -1.09 11.96
N LYS A 97 -5.90 -1.27 10.63
CA LYS A 97 -5.73 -2.58 9.98
C LYS A 97 -4.37 -3.21 10.32
N ARG A 98 -3.29 -2.43 10.26
CA ARG A 98 -1.93 -2.90 10.64
C ARG A 98 -1.87 -3.34 12.10
N ASP A 99 -2.57 -2.63 12.98
CA ASP A 99 -2.52 -2.85 14.42
C ASP A 99 -3.62 -3.81 14.92
N GLY A 100 -4.46 -4.37 14.02
CA GLY A 100 -5.57 -5.26 14.37
C GLY A 100 -6.72 -4.59 15.13
N ILE A 101 -6.85 -3.26 15.01
CA ILE A 101 -7.87 -2.47 15.71
C ILE A 101 -9.09 -2.28 14.81
N THR A 102 -10.27 -2.61 15.34
CA THR A 102 -11.55 -2.46 14.61
C THR A 102 -12.43 -1.34 15.15
N LYS A 103 -12.12 -0.78 16.33
CA LYS A 103 -12.93 0.24 17.00
C LYS A 103 -12.08 1.31 17.70
N VAL A 104 -12.40 2.58 17.47
CA VAL A 104 -11.68 3.74 18.04
C VAL A 104 -12.63 4.86 18.47
N TYR A 105 -12.22 5.67 19.45
CA TYR A 105 -12.82 6.97 19.73
C TYR A 105 -12.23 8.05 18.82
N ASP A 106 -13.06 8.97 18.35
CA ASP A 106 -12.67 10.18 17.62
C ASP A 106 -12.60 11.37 18.57
N ASN A 107 -11.39 11.87 18.83
CA ASN A 107 -11.09 12.92 19.80
C ASN A 107 -10.73 14.25 19.11
N ARG A 108 -11.10 14.43 17.83
CA ARG A 108 -10.74 15.63 17.06
C ARG A 108 -11.36 16.92 17.63
N ASP A 109 -12.48 16.82 18.33
CA ASP A 109 -13.12 17.94 19.02
C ASP A 109 -12.27 18.52 20.16
N GLY A 110 -11.59 17.66 20.93
CA GLY A 110 -10.76 18.05 22.06
C GLY A 110 -9.41 18.69 21.68
N LEU A 111 -9.03 18.72 20.40
CA LEU A 111 -7.74 19.23 19.94
C LEU A 111 -7.54 20.72 20.21
N LYS A 112 -8.62 21.51 20.26
CA LYS A 112 -8.57 22.94 20.57
C LYS A 112 -8.00 23.21 21.97
N ASP A 113 -8.34 22.34 22.91
CA ASP A 113 -7.95 22.48 24.31
C ASP A 113 -6.57 21.86 24.60
N ASN A 114 -6.04 20.99 23.72
CA ASN A 114 -4.67 20.46 23.78
C ASN A 114 -4.33 19.83 22.42
N ALA A 115 -3.49 20.50 21.66
CA ALA A 115 -3.12 20.05 20.32
C ALA A 115 -2.27 18.77 20.29
N LYS A 116 -1.74 18.30 21.44
CA LYS A 116 -0.86 17.13 21.51
C LYS A 116 -1.59 15.81 21.71
N ARG A 117 -2.89 15.81 22.05
CA ARG A 117 -3.63 14.56 22.24
C ARG A 117 -3.82 13.81 20.91
N PRO A 118 -3.95 12.48 20.97
CA PRO A 118 -4.21 11.70 19.78
C PRO A 118 -5.56 12.07 19.18
N TRP A 119 -5.63 12.06 17.85
CA TRP A 119 -6.88 12.29 17.13
C TRP A 119 -7.82 11.10 17.29
N PHE A 120 -7.28 9.88 17.35
CA PHE A 120 -8.07 8.68 17.59
C PHE A 120 -7.41 7.79 18.64
N LYS A 121 -8.22 7.10 19.45
CA LYS A 121 -7.74 6.15 20.47
C LYS A 121 -8.50 4.84 20.37
N ALA A 122 -7.81 3.70 20.38
CA ALA A 122 -8.46 2.40 20.39
C ALA A 122 -9.32 2.20 21.66
N VAL A 123 -10.45 1.51 21.50
CA VAL A 123 -11.36 1.23 22.62
C VAL A 123 -10.82 0.09 23.48
N ASP A 124 -10.43 -1.01 22.82
CA ASP A 124 -10.10 -2.28 23.47
C ASP A 124 -8.58 -2.53 23.56
N ALA A 125 -7.77 -1.53 23.20
CA ALA A 125 -6.31 -1.63 23.22
C ALA A 125 -5.66 -0.30 23.64
N ASP A 126 -4.44 -0.38 24.18
CA ASP A 126 -3.63 0.81 24.48
C ASP A 126 -2.90 1.30 23.23
N LYS A 127 -3.70 1.74 22.23
CA LYS A 127 -3.22 2.28 20.95
C LYS A 127 -3.84 3.64 20.68
N ALA A 128 -3.01 4.55 20.16
CA ALA A 128 -3.37 5.93 19.90
C ALA A 128 -2.80 6.39 18.57
N TYR A 129 -3.53 7.25 17.87
CA TYR A 129 -3.26 7.62 16.49
C TYR A 129 -3.25 9.14 16.33
N TRP A 130 -2.19 9.63 15.67
CA TRP A 130 -2.02 11.02 15.26
C TRP A 130 -2.00 11.09 13.72
N PRO A 131 -2.36 12.24 13.14
CA PRO A 131 -2.19 12.43 11.71
C PRO A 131 -0.72 12.23 11.34
N PRO A 132 -0.41 11.74 10.13
CA PRO A 132 0.95 11.64 9.65
C PRO A 132 1.66 12.99 9.76
N ARG A 133 2.89 13.00 10.28
CA ARG A 133 3.71 14.21 10.24
C ARG A 133 4.05 14.47 8.77
N THR A 134 3.53 15.55 8.20
CA THR A 134 4.06 16.07 6.94
C THR A 134 5.55 16.32 7.15
N ARG A 135 6.42 15.61 6.42
CA ARG A 135 7.75 16.17 6.16
C ARG A 135 7.48 17.44 5.38
N GLN A 136 7.72 18.59 5.99
CA GLN A 136 7.93 19.79 5.20
C GLN A 136 9.08 19.45 4.23
N ALA A 137 8.77 19.53 2.93
CA ALA A 137 9.77 19.42 1.88
C ALA A 137 10.81 20.54 2.04
#